data_AF-A0A0F3IEZ6-F1
#
_entry.id   AF-A0A0F3IEZ6-F1
#
_cell.length_a   1.000
_cell.length_b   1.000
_cell.length_c   1.000
_cell.angle_alpha   90.00
_cell.angle_beta   90.00
_cell.angle_gamma   90.00
#
_symmetry.space_group_name_H-M   'P 1'
#
loop_
_entity.id
_entity.type
_entity.pdbx_description
1 polymer ?
#
loop_
_entity_poly.entity_id
_entity_poly.type
_entity_poly.pdbx_seq_one_letter_code
_entity_poly.pdbx_strand_id
1 'polypeptide(L)'
;MSALQEREAMFPALQASIERFTSEMSTIDEMVHVLLKGHLLLEEALALIIDQHVFHRENIADARLTFAQKLNVARSLCLRKNNLGEWELVAAINGLRNDLAHRLNSPDRRKKLDKVKTIYFREAADFGRIDLIKTQSDHEIIFAACAHCAGFLATCAEDLRHLRQAIYEIDRNMNSELPPFEL
;
A
#
# COMPACT_ATOMS: atom_id res chain seq x y z
N MET A 1 -8.59 -44.81 33.24
CA MET A 1 -9.27 -43.67 32.60
C MET A 1 -9.88 -44.17 31.31
N SER A 2 -11.19 -43.98 31.15
CA SER A 2 -11.95 -44.55 30.02
C SER A 2 -11.77 -43.68 28.76
N ALA A 3 -11.71 -44.29 27.57
CA ALA A 3 -11.65 -43.60 26.27
C ALA A 3 -12.80 -42.61 26.03
N LEU A 4 -13.89 -42.70 26.82
CA LEU A 4 -14.99 -41.72 26.86
C LEU A 4 -14.61 -40.42 27.57
N GLN A 5 -13.77 -40.48 28.62
CA GLN A 5 -13.28 -39.29 29.34
C GLN A 5 -12.22 -38.53 28.53
N GLU A 6 -11.43 -39.24 27.71
CA GLU A 6 -10.50 -38.61 26.75
C GLU A 6 -11.24 -37.97 25.57
N ARG A 7 -12.38 -38.55 25.13
CA ARG A 7 -13.23 -37.95 24.10
C ARG A 7 -13.85 -36.64 24.59
N GLU A 8 -14.42 -36.59 25.79
CA GLU A 8 -14.99 -35.36 26.36
C GLU A 8 -13.92 -34.28 26.66
N ALA A 9 -12.70 -34.68 27.01
CA ALA A 9 -11.58 -33.77 27.28
C ALA A 9 -10.88 -33.21 26.01
N MET A 10 -11.13 -33.80 24.83
CA MET A 10 -10.54 -33.34 23.55
C MET A 10 -11.32 -32.18 22.91
N PHE A 11 -12.57 -31.94 23.33
CA PHE A 11 -13.44 -30.90 22.77
C PHE A 11 -13.34 -29.48 23.34
N PRO A 12 -12.80 -29.18 24.54
CA PRO A 12 -12.74 -27.80 25.05
C PRO A 12 -11.83 -26.89 24.21
N ALA A 13 -10.67 -27.39 23.78
CA ALA A 13 -9.74 -26.61 22.95
C ALA A 13 -10.30 -26.40 21.53
N LEU A 14 -10.97 -27.42 20.96
CA LEU A 14 -11.64 -27.31 19.67
C LEU A 14 -12.82 -26.33 19.74
N GLN A 15 -13.65 -26.43 20.78
CA GLN A 15 -14.79 -25.56 21.01
C GLN A 15 -14.34 -24.10 21.21
N ALA A 16 -13.33 -23.86 22.04
CA ALA A 16 -12.74 -22.54 22.22
C ALA A 16 -12.16 -21.98 20.91
N SER A 17 -11.58 -22.83 20.07
CA SER A 17 -11.09 -22.40 18.75
C SER A 17 -12.23 -22.03 17.79
N ILE A 18 -13.33 -22.79 17.80
CA ILE A 18 -14.52 -22.52 16.97
C ILE A 18 -15.22 -21.24 17.44
N GLU A 19 -15.37 -21.06 18.74
CA GLU A 19 -15.96 -19.84 19.34
C GLU A 19 -15.11 -18.62 19.01
N ARG A 20 -13.79 -18.72 19.16
CA ARG A 20 -12.88 -17.66 18.75
C ARG A 20 -13.00 -17.35 17.27
N PHE A 21 -12.98 -18.35 16.40
CA PHE A 21 -13.13 -18.15 14.95
C PHE A 21 -14.45 -17.47 14.60
N THR A 22 -15.56 -17.94 15.18
CA THR A 22 -16.90 -17.38 14.95
C THR A 22 -16.98 -15.93 15.42
N SER A 23 -16.43 -15.64 16.60
CA SER A 23 -16.35 -14.28 17.15
C SER A 23 -15.59 -13.34 16.23
N GLU A 24 -14.37 -13.71 15.80
CA GLU A 24 -13.54 -12.89 14.90
C GLU A 24 -14.23 -12.67 13.54
N MET A 25 -14.89 -13.69 12.99
CA MET A 25 -15.55 -13.61 11.68
C MET A 25 -16.93 -12.94 11.71
N SER A 26 -17.54 -12.77 12.88
CA SER A 26 -18.87 -12.17 13.05
C SER A 26 -18.88 -10.63 12.91
N THR A 27 -17.70 -10.01 12.84
CA THR A 27 -17.57 -8.55 12.72
C THR A 27 -16.70 -8.21 11.52
N ILE A 28 -17.04 -7.13 10.82
CA ILE A 28 -16.20 -6.57 9.76
C ILE A 28 -15.48 -5.36 10.34
N ASP A 29 -14.16 -5.43 10.42
CA ASP A 29 -13.33 -4.27 10.75
C ASP A 29 -13.19 -3.40 9.48
N GLU A 30 -13.96 -2.31 9.44
CA GLU A 30 -13.98 -1.35 8.33
C GLU A 30 -12.60 -0.76 8.02
N MET A 31 -11.81 -0.50 9.05
CA MET A 31 -10.45 0.04 8.89
C MET A 31 -9.55 -0.99 8.20
N VAL A 32 -9.63 -2.25 8.61
CA VAL A 32 -8.89 -3.35 7.95
C VAL A 32 -9.32 -3.46 6.49
N HIS A 33 -10.62 -3.38 6.21
CA HIS A 33 -11.13 -3.43 4.83
C HIS A 33 -10.57 -2.30 3.95
N VAL A 34 -10.67 -1.06 4.44
CA VAL A 34 -10.16 0.13 3.73
C VAL A 34 -8.65 0.02 3.52
N LEU A 35 -7.90 -0.39 4.55
CA LEU A 35 -6.45 -0.51 4.47
C LEU A 35 -6.01 -1.63 3.52
N LEU A 36 -6.72 -2.76 3.52
CA LEU A 36 -6.44 -3.87 2.61
C LEU A 36 -6.69 -3.49 1.15
N LYS A 37 -7.77 -2.78 0.84
CA LYS A 37 -7.97 -2.27 -0.53
C LYS A 37 -6.99 -1.15 -0.89
N GLY A 38 -6.77 -0.23 0.05
CA GLY A 38 -5.87 0.91 -0.12
C GLY A 38 -4.46 0.49 -0.47
N HIS A 39 -3.86 -0.45 0.27
CA HIS A 39 -2.48 -0.86 -0.01
C HIS A 39 -2.32 -1.57 -1.37
N LEU A 40 -3.33 -2.32 -1.83
CA LEU A 40 -3.29 -2.95 -3.15
C LEU A 40 -3.23 -1.90 -4.25
N LEU A 41 -4.08 -0.86 -4.17
CA LEU A 41 -4.07 0.26 -5.10
C LEU A 41 -2.74 1.03 -5.08
N LEU A 42 -2.16 1.23 -3.89
CA LEU A 42 -0.85 1.85 -3.77
C LEU A 42 0.25 0.97 -4.37
N GLU A 43 0.18 -0.35 -4.19
CA GLU A 43 1.14 -1.29 -4.77
C GLU A 43 1.05 -1.34 -6.30
N GLU A 44 -0.16 -1.31 -6.85
CA GLU A 44 -0.41 -1.19 -8.29
C GLU A 44 0.15 0.11 -8.84
N ALA A 45 -0.06 1.24 -8.16
CA ALA A 45 0.49 2.54 -8.56
C ALA A 45 2.03 2.55 -8.52
N LEU A 46 2.65 1.92 -7.51
CA LEU A 46 4.11 1.76 -7.45
C LEU A 46 4.63 0.89 -8.60
N ALA A 47 3.93 -0.20 -8.93
CA ALA A 47 4.29 -1.06 -10.06
C ALA A 47 4.21 -0.28 -11.39
N LEU A 48 3.15 0.51 -11.59
CA LEU A 48 2.98 1.35 -12.77
C LEU A 48 4.15 2.34 -12.96
N ILE A 49 4.58 3.01 -11.89
CA ILE A 49 5.73 3.92 -11.91
C ILE A 49 7.00 3.21 -12.39
N ILE A 50 7.24 1.99 -11.91
CA ILE A 50 8.42 1.20 -12.28
C ILE A 50 8.31 0.76 -13.74
N ASP A 51 7.16 0.21 -14.13
CA ASP A 51 6.90 -0.30 -15.48
C ASP A 51 7.05 0.80 -16.55
N GLN A 52 6.63 2.03 -16.24
CA GLN A 52 6.80 3.17 -17.15
C GLN A 52 8.27 3.56 -17.36
N HIS A 53 9.16 3.22 -16.45
CA HIS A 53 10.58 3.59 -16.55
C HIS A 53 11.45 2.50 -17.18
N VAL A 54 11.03 1.23 -17.12
CA VAL A 54 11.79 0.11 -17.67
C VAL A 54 11.32 -0.24 -19.08
N PHE A 55 12.25 -0.67 -19.93
CA PHE A 55 11.95 -1.12 -21.30
C PHE A 55 11.68 -2.63 -21.38
N HIS A 56 12.10 -3.39 -20.37
CA HIS A 56 11.96 -4.86 -20.28
C HIS A 56 11.30 -5.26 -18.96
N ARG A 57 9.99 -5.05 -18.87
CA ARG A 57 9.17 -5.23 -17.66
C ARG A 57 9.19 -6.66 -17.11
N GLU A 58 9.40 -7.66 -17.96
CA GLU A 58 9.50 -9.07 -17.60
C GLU A 58 10.58 -9.32 -16.55
N ASN A 59 11.72 -8.62 -16.64
CA ASN A 59 12.81 -8.78 -15.68
C ASN A 59 12.47 -8.20 -14.30
N ILE A 60 11.64 -7.14 -14.25
CA ILE A 60 11.13 -6.58 -12.99
C ILE A 60 10.08 -7.50 -12.39
N ALA A 61 9.18 -8.04 -13.20
CA ALA A 61 8.16 -8.99 -12.75
C ALA A 61 8.80 -10.24 -12.14
N ASP A 62 9.83 -10.80 -12.79
CA ASP A 62 10.55 -11.98 -12.32
C ASP A 62 11.36 -11.73 -11.04
N ALA A 63 11.76 -10.47 -10.79
CA ALA A 63 12.44 -10.09 -9.55
C ALA A 63 11.54 -10.15 -8.31
N ARG A 64 10.21 -10.26 -8.47
CA ARG A 64 9.22 -10.42 -7.38
C ARG A 64 9.42 -9.41 -6.24
N LEU A 65 9.56 -8.15 -6.61
CA LEU A 65 9.78 -7.07 -5.64
C LEU A 65 8.64 -7.01 -4.62
N THR A 66 9.02 -6.98 -3.35
CA THR A 66 8.10 -6.68 -2.24
C THR A 66 7.61 -5.23 -2.30
N PHE A 67 6.52 -4.90 -1.60
CA PHE A 67 6.03 -3.53 -1.49
C PHE A 67 7.12 -2.52 -1.09
N ALA A 68 7.93 -2.84 -0.08
CA ALA A 68 8.99 -1.95 0.39
C ALA A 68 10.09 -1.74 -0.67
N GLN A 69 10.41 -2.77 -1.44
CA GLN A 69 11.35 -2.66 -2.57
C GLN A 69 10.76 -1.81 -3.69
N LYS A 70 9.50 -2.06 -4.09
CA LYS A 70 8.80 -1.24 -5.08
C LYS A 70 8.77 0.23 -4.67
N LEU A 71 8.48 0.52 -3.40
CA LEU A 71 8.47 1.87 -2.85
C LEU A 71 9.82 2.58 -3.05
N ASN A 72 10.92 1.94 -2.67
CA ASN A 72 12.25 2.53 -2.80
C ASN A 72 12.67 2.71 -4.26
N VAL A 73 12.37 1.75 -5.14
CA VAL A 73 12.65 1.85 -6.57
C VAL A 73 11.84 2.98 -7.18
N ALA A 74 10.51 2.97 -7.04
CA ALA A 74 9.62 4.02 -7.54
C ALA A 74 10.06 5.43 -7.08
N ARG A 75 10.44 5.56 -5.80
CA ARG A 75 10.97 6.81 -5.24
C ARG A 75 12.26 7.27 -5.93
N SER A 76 13.17 6.36 -6.25
CA SER A 76 14.42 6.69 -6.95
C SER A 76 14.22 7.12 -8.40
N LEU A 77 13.12 6.71 -9.04
CA LEU A 77 12.78 7.07 -10.41
C LEU A 77 12.18 8.49 -10.51
N CYS A 78 11.72 9.05 -9.39
CA CYS A 78 11.09 10.36 -9.35
C CYS A 78 12.13 11.49 -9.30
N LEU A 79 12.31 12.20 -10.43
CA LEU A 79 13.36 13.22 -10.60
C LEU A 79 13.36 14.34 -9.54
N ARG A 80 12.17 14.82 -9.13
CA ARG A 80 12.03 15.99 -8.23
C ARG A 80 11.20 15.74 -6.99
N LYS A 81 10.45 14.63 -6.98
CA LYS A 81 9.47 14.31 -5.92
C LYS A 81 10.04 13.36 -4.86
N ASN A 82 11.31 12.94 -4.96
CA ASN A 82 11.89 11.93 -4.07
C ASN A 82 11.96 12.36 -2.59
N ASN A 83 11.99 13.66 -2.29
CA ASN A 83 12.10 14.18 -0.92
C ASN A 83 10.75 14.54 -0.29
N LEU A 84 9.64 14.33 -0.99
CA LEU A 84 8.32 14.65 -0.50
C LEU A 84 7.84 13.67 0.59
N GLY A 85 7.06 14.16 1.55
CA GLY A 85 6.69 13.39 2.74
C GLY A 85 5.65 12.30 2.49
N GLU A 86 4.98 12.31 1.34
CA GLU A 86 4.04 11.27 0.92
C GLU A 86 4.73 9.91 0.79
N TRP A 87 6.03 9.84 0.50
CA TRP A 87 6.78 8.58 0.55
C TRP A 87 6.82 8.00 1.97
N GLU A 88 6.95 8.87 2.98
CA GLU A 88 6.88 8.46 4.39
C GLU A 88 5.47 7.96 4.73
N LEU A 89 4.42 8.59 4.18
CA LEU A 89 3.04 8.19 4.38
C LEU A 89 2.76 6.81 3.77
N VAL A 90 3.18 6.56 2.53
CA VAL A 90 3.04 5.24 1.87
C VAL A 90 3.76 4.17 2.68
N ALA A 91 4.96 4.46 3.20
CA ALA A 91 5.69 3.54 4.07
C ALA A 91 4.93 3.28 5.40
N ALA A 92 4.34 4.30 6.01
CA ALA A 92 3.58 4.18 7.24
C ALA A 92 2.29 3.34 7.05
N ILE A 93 1.59 3.50 5.92
CA ILE A 93 0.42 2.70 5.54
C ILE A 93 0.81 1.22 5.41
N ASN A 94 1.90 0.91 4.70
CA ASN A 94 2.41 -0.46 4.61
C ASN A 94 2.80 -1.03 5.99
N GLY A 95 3.41 -0.21 6.84
CA GLY A 95 3.75 -0.60 8.21
C GLY A 95 2.53 -0.93 9.07
N LEU A 96 1.44 -0.16 8.95
CA LEU A 96 0.16 -0.43 9.61
C LEU A 96 -0.49 -1.70 9.05
N ARG A 97 -0.48 -1.88 7.72
CA ARG A 97 -1.03 -3.06 7.03
C ARG A 97 -0.34 -4.34 7.46
N ASN A 98 0.98 -4.36 7.53
CA ASN A 98 1.72 -5.54 7.96
C ASN A 98 1.42 -5.92 9.42
N ASP A 99 1.14 -4.93 10.27
CA ASP A 99 0.74 -5.20 11.65
C ASP A 99 -0.59 -5.94 11.72
N LEU A 100 -1.57 -5.44 10.96
CA LEU A 100 -2.93 -5.98 10.93
C LEU A 100 -3.02 -7.34 10.26
N ALA A 101 -2.19 -7.58 9.24
CA ALA A 101 -2.11 -8.88 8.56
C ALA A 101 -1.50 -9.99 9.45
N HIS A 102 -0.62 -9.64 10.39
CA HIS A 102 0.08 -10.62 11.24
C HIS A 102 -0.54 -10.80 12.63
N ARG A 103 -1.31 -9.82 13.12
CA ARG A 103 -1.85 -9.81 14.49
C ARG A 103 -3.25 -9.17 14.53
N LEU A 104 -4.29 -10.00 14.70
CA LEU A 104 -5.68 -9.56 14.87
C LEU A 104 -5.82 -8.49 15.97
N ASN A 105 -5.13 -8.67 17.10
CA ASN A 105 -5.10 -7.71 18.23
C ASN A 105 -3.67 -7.24 18.52
N SER A 106 -3.06 -6.54 17.58
CA SER A 106 -1.72 -5.97 17.81
C SER A 106 -1.75 -4.83 18.84
N PRO A 107 -0.90 -4.86 19.88
CA PRO A 107 -0.78 -3.74 20.83
C PRO A 107 -0.21 -2.48 20.15
N ASP A 108 0.49 -2.64 19.02
CA ASP A 108 1.10 -1.54 18.27
C ASP A 108 0.15 -0.90 17.25
N ARG A 109 -1.05 -1.47 17.03
CA ARG A 109 -2.02 -0.98 16.03
C ARG A 109 -2.29 0.50 16.23
N ARG A 110 -2.54 0.91 17.48
CA ARG A 110 -2.91 2.31 17.78
C ARG A 110 -1.78 3.27 17.46
N LYS A 111 -0.56 2.93 17.88
CA LYS A 111 0.67 3.70 17.63
C LYS A 111 0.95 3.85 16.14
N LYS A 112 0.80 2.78 15.34
CA LYS A 112 1.02 2.83 13.89
C LYS A 112 -0.05 3.67 13.18
N LEU A 113 -1.30 3.56 13.61
CA LEU A 113 -2.38 4.39 13.10
C LEU A 113 -2.15 5.87 13.41
N ASP A 114 -1.73 6.22 14.64
CA ASP A 114 -1.41 7.60 14.99
C ASP A 114 -0.24 8.15 14.18
N LYS A 115 0.75 7.31 13.85
CA LYS A 115 1.82 7.67 12.93
C LYS A 115 1.28 8.02 11.54
N VAL A 116 0.39 7.19 10.98
CA VAL A 116 -0.25 7.47 9.68
C VAL A 116 -1.01 8.79 9.72
N LYS A 117 -1.85 9.00 10.75
CA LYS A 117 -2.61 10.25 10.93
C LYS A 117 -1.71 11.47 11.01
N THR A 118 -0.64 11.40 11.80
CA THR A 118 0.30 12.50 12.00
C THR A 118 0.94 12.92 10.69
N ILE A 119 1.42 11.96 9.90
CA ILE A 119 2.04 12.23 8.60
C ILE A 119 0.98 12.76 7.63
N TYR A 120 -0.19 12.12 7.56
CA TYR A 120 -1.26 12.54 6.65
C TYR A 120 -1.69 13.99 6.91
N PHE A 121 -1.95 14.36 8.16
CA PHE A 121 -2.35 15.73 8.49
C PHE A 121 -1.24 16.77 8.25
N ARG A 122 0.03 16.35 8.29
CA ARG A 122 1.16 17.20 7.94
C ARG A 122 1.24 17.44 6.43
N GLU A 123 1.20 16.38 5.63
CA GLU A 123 1.33 16.49 4.16
C GLU A 123 0.08 17.04 3.48
N ALA A 124 -1.11 16.79 4.05
CA ALA A 124 -2.37 17.27 3.50
C ALA A 124 -2.84 18.61 4.11
N ALA A 125 -1.98 19.32 4.85
CA ALA A 125 -2.34 20.54 5.57
C ALA A 125 -2.93 21.64 4.65
N ASP A 126 -2.43 21.73 3.41
CA ASP A 126 -2.88 22.74 2.44
C ASP A 126 -4.18 22.34 1.70
N PHE A 127 -4.71 21.14 1.94
CA PHE A 127 -6.00 20.74 1.39
C PHE A 127 -7.13 21.36 2.21
N GLY A 128 -7.97 22.18 1.58
CA GLY A 128 -9.04 22.96 2.22
C GLY A 128 -10.16 22.18 2.94
N ARG A 129 -10.02 20.86 3.11
CA ARG A 129 -10.94 20.00 3.88
C ARG A 129 -10.27 19.27 5.04
N ILE A 130 -9.00 19.55 5.34
CA ILE A 130 -8.24 18.76 6.33
C ILE A 130 -8.84 18.81 7.74
N ASP A 131 -9.41 19.94 8.15
CA ASP A 131 -10.03 20.10 9.46
C ASP A 131 -11.34 19.30 9.60
N LEU A 132 -12.09 19.13 8.50
CA LEU A 132 -13.25 18.24 8.47
C LEU A 132 -12.84 16.78 8.60
N ILE A 133 -11.69 16.40 8.02
CA ILE A 133 -11.21 15.01 8.05
C ILE A 133 -10.70 14.62 9.44
N LYS A 134 -10.12 15.56 10.20
CA LYS A 134 -9.65 15.31 11.57
C LYS A 134 -10.74 14.85 12.53
N THR A 135 -12.01 15.17 12.26
CA THR A 135 -13.15 14.80 13.10
C THR A 135 -13.84 13.50 12.66
N GLN A 136 -13.39 12.91 11.55
CA GLN A 136 -13.95 11.66 11.02
C GLN A 136 -13.45 10.44 11.79
N SER A 137 -14.07 9.30 11.52
CA SER A 137 -13.64 8.01 12.06
C SER A 137 -12.24 7.61 11.55
N ASP A 138 -11.60 6.66 12.24
CA ASP A 138 -10.27 6.18 11.86
C ASP A 138 -10.24 5.59 10.43
N HIS A 139 -11.30 4.88 10.03
CA HIS A 139 -11.35 4.27 8.70
C HIS A 139 -11.49 5.33 7.59
N GLU A 140 -12.24 6.40 7.83
CA GLU A 140 -12.37 7.54 6.91
C GLU A 140 -11.05 8.30 6.76
N ILE A 141 -10.31 8.49 7.87
CA ILE A 141 -9.00 9.12 7.83
C ILE A 141 -8.01 8.26 7.05
N ILE A 142 -8.01 6.93 7.25
CA ILE A 142 -7.17 6.02 6.48
C ILE A 142 -7.56 6.01 5.00
N PHE A 143 -8.85 6.04 4.69
CA PHE A 143 -9.33 6.18 3.31
C PHE A 143 -8.76 7.44 2.67
N ALA A 144 -8.85 8.59 3.35
CA ALA A 144 -8.34 9.86 2.86
C ALA A 144 -6.80 9.85 2.71
N ALA A 145 -6.07 9.22 3.62
CA ALA A 145 -4.63 9.04 3.52
C ALA A 145 -4.23 8.19 2.30
N CYS A 146 -4.92 7.07 2.07
CA CYS A 146 -4.73 6.24 0.88
C CYS A 146 -5.03 7.01 -0.40
N ALA A 147 -6.13 7.77 -0.44
CA ALA A 147 -6.51 8.59 -1.60
C ALA A 147 -5.48 9.68 -1.89
N HIS A 148 -4.96 10.34 -0.86
CA HIS A 148 -3.90 11.33 -0.98
C HIS A 148 -2.61 10.70 -1.54
N CYS A 149 -2.18 9.56 -1.01
CA CYS A 149 -1.05 8.81 -1.57
C CYS A 149 -1.28 8.37 -3.02
N ALA A 150 -2.47 7.90 -3.37
CA ALA A 150 -2.79 7.51 -4.74
C ALA A 150 -2.71 8.69 -5.70
N GLY A 151 -3.23 9.86 -5.30
CA GLY A 151 -3.10 11.11 -6.06
C GLY A 151 -1.63 11.50 -6.25
N PHE A 152 -0.84 11.47 -5.18
CA PHE A 152 0.60 11.72 -5.24
C PHE A 152 1.31 10.79 -6.24
N LEU A 153 1.12 9.47 -6.12
CA LEU A 153 1.74 8.49 -7.01
C LEU A 153 1.29 8.65 -8.46
N ALA A 154 0.03 9.03 -8.71
CA ALA A 154 -0.46 9.34 -10.05
C ALA A 154 0.30 10.51 -10.68
N THR A 155 0.65 11.56 -9.90
CA THR A 155 1.49 12.65 -10.42
C THR A 155 2.93 12.22 -10.70
N CYS A 156 3.45 11.21 -10.00
CA CYS A 156 4.77 10.63 -10.29
C CYS A 156 4.73 9.82 -11.59
N ALA A 157 3.69 8.98 -11.77
CA ALA A 157 3.47 8.21 -12.99
C ALA A 157 3.32 9.13 -14.21
N GLU A 158 2.59 10.24 -14.06
CA GLU A 158 2.39 11.20 -15.14
C GLU A 158 3.70 11.88 -15.58
N ASP A 159 4.55 12.28 -14.63
CA ASP A 159 5.88 12.82 -14.95
C ASP A 159 6.72 11.81 -15.74
N LEU A 160 6.69 10.54 -15.33
CA LEU A 160 7.46 9.48 -15.98
C LEU A 160 6.92 9.10 -17.35
N ARG A 161 5.61 9.16 -17.55
CA ARG A 161 4.98 8.98 -18.86
C ARG A 161 5.51 10.00 -19.87
N HIS A 162 5.61 11.27 -19.47
CA HIS A 162 6.20 12.30 -20.31
C HIS A 162 7.69 12.07 -20.58
N LEU A 163 8.44 11.61 -19.57
CA LEU A 163 9.85 11.25 -19.76
C LEU A 163 10.02 10.09 -20.74
N ARG A 164 9.20 9.04 -20.63
CA ARG A 164 9.22 7.88 -21.52
C ARG A 164 8.95 8.30 -22.96
N GLN A 165 7.97 9.19 -23.17
CA GLN A 165 7.69 9.77 -24.48
C GLN A 165 8.89 10.54 -25.05
N ALA A 166 9.55 11.37 -24.23
CA ALA A 166 10.75 12.09 -24.67
C ALA A 166 11.90 11.14 -25.04
N ILE A 167 12.12 10.07 -24.26
CA ILE A 167 13.14 9.07 -24.58
C ILE A 167 12.80 8.35 -25.89
N TYR A 168 11.53 8.01 -26.11
CA TYR A 168 11.07 7.41 -27.36
C TYR A 168 11.36 8.31 -28.56
N GLU A 169 11.06 9.61 -28.46
CA GLU A 169 11.36 10.57 -29.55
C GLU A 169 12.86 10.69 -29.83
N ILE A 170 13.68 10.72 -28.78
CA ILE A 170 15.15 10.75 -28.91
C ILE A 170 15.64 9.48 -29.62
N ASP A 171 15.19 8.31 -29.19
CA ASP A 171 15.57 7.03 -29.80
C ASP A 171 15.14 6.94 -31.27
N ARG A 172 13.91 7.34 -31.60
CA ARG A 172 13.43 7.35 -32.99
C ARG A 172 14.27 8.23 -33.92
N ASN A 173 14.80 9.33 -33.39
CA ASN A 173 15.67 10.22 -34.15
C ASN A 173 17.09 9.66 -34.30
N MET A 174 17.61 8.99 -33.27
CA MET A 174 18.98 8.46 -33.26
C MET A 174 19.12 7.10 -33.98
N ASN A 175 18.11 6.25 -33.87
CA ASN A 175 18.11 4.85 -34.32
C ASN A 175 16.94 4.60 -35.29
N SER A 176 16.80 5.49 -36.28
CA SER A 176 15.65 5.51 -37.20
C SER A 176 15.45 4.20 -37.98
N GLU A 177 16.53 3.46 -38.22
CA GLU A 177 16.61 2.18 -38.92
C GLU A 177 16.20 0.98 -38.06
N LEU A 178 16.21 1.12 -36.73
CA LEU A 178 15.81 0.06 -35.83
C LEU A 178 14.28 0.08 -35.61
N PRO A 179 13.66 -1.08 -35.29
CA PRO A 179 12.27 -1.12 -34.88
C PRO A 179 12.02 -0.25 -33.63
N PRO A 180 10.88 0.45 -33.55
CA PRO A 180 10.52 1.21 -32.35
C PRO A 180 10.29 0.26 -31.17
N PHE A 181 10.69 0.68 -29.97
CA PHE A 181 10.29 -0.02 -28.75
C PHE A 181 8.86 0.34 -28.33
N GLU A 182 8.23 -0.50 -27.51
CA GLU A 182 6.85 -0.30 -27.05
C GLU A 182 6.74 0.82 -26.01
N LEU A 183 5.80 1.75 -26.24
CA LEU A 183 5.42 2.80 -25.30
C LEU A 183 4.54 2.29 -24.17
#